data_AF-A0A923B3G8-F1
#
_entry.id   AF-A0A923B3G8-F1
#
_cell.length_a   1.000
_cell.length_b   1.000
_cell.length_c   1.000
_cell.angle_alpha   90.00
_cell.angle_beta   90.00
_cell.angle_gamma   90.00
#
_symmetry.space_group_name_H-M   'P 1'
#
loop_
_entity.id
_entity.type
_entity.pdbx_description
1 polymer ?
#
loop_
_entity_poly.entity_id
_entity_poly.type
_entity_poly.pdbx_seq_one_letter_code
_entity_poly.pdbx_strand_id
1 'polypeptide(L)'
;MRTDSLIRSMITLAGLWLVCWCSSAGAAEATTVSLDQAYREVANMTGIERDRIQRNFEGFEKLPAERQQHLRNLHAELEADAKTGGDLHAVMQTYSMWLKTLTPGQRDDLRRETDALKRMQLVKKFKEEQDARNEAQAMYVGSWNERRNRMGRGPALGVADVQTILEMTFKDLPGDLQREAQALSGLSRSRKILESSFRQAGGRPRWPLDPQLDRFTAAIGDPDLRKQLESKKGVDQRLAFLGMFFRGLGGVLGAEIERKLPSEADLQGYFGQLDSTRRDDLMQLPPDDARKRLTFMFIQEKSPELKALFEMRRDLGPTFGNMGPGGMGGPGMGSGGGGTGERGPGGPGDRPPGDRGNGDRGNGERGPRGDGPRNDGPRGNGQPR
;
A
#
# COMPACT_ATOMS: atom_id res chain seq x y z
N MET A 1 -29.76 -8.54 -41.26
CA MET A 1 -29.10 -8.06 -42.49
C MET A 1 -28.81 -6.55 -42.53
N ARG A 2 -29.37 -5.69 -41.65
CA ARG A 2 -28.96 -4.26 -41.54
C ARG A 2 -27.84 -3.98 -40.52
N THR A 3 -27.48 -4.94 -39.67
CA THR A 3 -26.44 -4.80 -38.63
C THR A 3 -25.02 -5.08 -39.13
N ASP A 4 -24.86 -5.94 -40.14
CA ASP A 4 -23.53 -6.29 -40.69
C ASP A 4 -22.90 -5.18 -41.54
N SER A 5 -23.73 -4.27 -42.09
CA SER A 5 -23.26 -3.12 -42.87
C SER A 5 -22.67 -2.02 -41.97
N LEU A 6 -23.15 -1.88 -40.74
CA LEU A 6 -22.62 -0.89 -39.79
C LEU A 6 -21.29 -1.36 -39.17
N ILE A 7 -21.15 -2.67 -38.95
CA ILE A 7 -19.90 -3.27 -38.47
C ILE A 7 -18.77 -3.09 -39.50
N ARG A 8 -19.05 -3.26 -40.80
CA ARG A 8 -18.05 -3.06 -41.87
C ARG A 8 -17.63 -1.60 -42.08
N SER A 9 -18.53 -0.63 -41.88
CA SER A 9 -18.20 0.80 -41.98
C SER A 9 -17.46 1.35 -40.77
N MET A 10 -17.65 0.78 -39.57
CA MET A 10 -16.85 1.15 -38.39
C MET A 10 -15.43 0.56 -38.44
N ILE A 11 -15.28 -0.63 -39.03
CA ILE A 11 -14.00 -1.33 -39.16
C ILE A 11 -13.05 -0.65 -40.17
N THR A 12 -13.58 0.04 -41.18
CA THR A 12 -12.79 0.76 -42.20
C THR A 12 -12.30 2.13 -41.72
N LEU A 13 -12.99 2.78 -40.77
CA LEU A 13 -12.59 4.08 -40.22
C LEU A 13 -11.57 3.96 -39.08
N ALA A 14 -11.64 2.90 -38.26
CA ALA A 14 -10.63 2.65 -37.23
C ALA A 14 -9.25 2.25 -37.81
N GLY A 15 -9.22 1.62 -38.99
CA GLY A 15 -7.98 1.23 -39.68
C GLY A 15 -7.27 2.35 -40.43
N LEU A 16 -7.93 3.49 -40.67
CA LEU A 16 -7.33 4.61 -41.42
C LEU A 16 -6.49 5.55 -40.55
N TRP A 17 -6.57 5.44 -39.22
CA TRP A 17 -5.96 6.41 -38.31
C TRP A 17 -4.55 6.05 -37.81
N LEU A 18 -3.96 4.92 -38.23
CA LEU A 18 -2.57 4.55 -37.90
C LEU A 18 -1.56 4.85 -39.02
N VAL A 19 -1.97 5.51 -40.11
CA VAL A 19 -1.11 5.77 -41.26
C VAL A 19 -1.23 7.24 -41.69
N CYS A 20 -0.51 8.12 -41.01
CA CYS A 20 -0.22 9.45 -41.56
C CYS A 20 1.10 10.02 -41.02
N TRP A 21 2.18 9.25 -41.12
CA TRP A 21 3.52 9.76 -41.46
C TRP A 21 4.49 8.60 -41.69
N CYS A 22 4.82 8.31 -42.95
CA CYS A 22 6.11 7.73 -43.37
C CYS A 22 6.15 7.71 -44.90
N SER A 23 6.60 8.82 -45.49
CA SER A 23 7.05 8.85 -46.88
C SER A 23 8.44 8.22 -46.97
N SER A 24 8.52 6.90 -47.13
CA SER A 24 9.60 6.20 -47.83
C SER A 24 9.24 4.72 -48.03
N ALA A 25 9.34 4.26 -49.28
CA ALA A 25 8.74 3.07 -49.90
C ALA A 25 9.21 1.68 -49.39
N GLY A 26 9.24 1.43 -48.08
CA GLY A 26 9.63 0.14 -47.48
C GLY A 26 8.73 -0.41 -46.37
N ALA A 27 7.60 0.25 -46.05
CA ALA A 27 6.82 -0.04 -44.83
C ALA A 27 5.50 -0.80 -45.06
N ALA A 28 5.18 -1.26 -46.28
CA ALA A 28 3.85 -1.83 -46.56
C ALA A 28 3.61 -3.19 -45.87
N GLU A 29 4.62 -4.06 -45.74
CA GLU A 29 4.46 -5.40 -45.13
C GLU A 29 4.48 -5.40 -43.60
N ALA A 30 5.21 -4.47 -42.96
CA ALA A 30 5.22 -4.38 -41.48
C ALA A 30 3.90 -3.83 -40.92
N THR A 31 3.17 -3.04 -41.72
CA THR A 31 1.93 -2.39 -41.29
C THR A 31 0.73 -3.34 -41.32
N THR A 32 0.69 -4.30 -42.25
CA THR A 32 -0.40 -5.28 -42.38
C THR A 32 -0.36 -6.34 -41.26
N VAL A 33 0.84 -6.78 -40.87
CA VAL A 33 1.05 -7.72 -39.75
C VAL A 33 0.57 -7.13 -38.42
N SER A 34 0.71 -5.81 -38.23
CA SER A 34 0.24 -5.09 -37.05
C SER A 34 -1.29 -4.98 -36.98
N LEU A 35 -1.95 -4.77 -38.13
CA LEU A 35 -3.41 -4.58 -38.20
C LEU A 35 -4.17 -5.88 -37.92
N ASP A 36 -3.73 -7.00 -38.51
CA ASP A 36 -4.32 -8.32 -38.28
C ASP A 36 -4.19 -8.77 -36.82
N GLN A 37 -3.06 -8.45 -36.18
CA GLN A 37 -2.84 -8.74 -34.77
C GLN A 37 -3.81 -7.94 -33.89
N ALA A 38 -3.98 -6.64 -34.15
CA ALA A 38 -4.94 -5.80 -33.45
C ALA A 38 -6.39 -6.32 -33.62
N TYR A 39 -6.77 -6.78 -34.81
CA TYR A 39 -8.09 -7.38 -35.03
C TYR A 39 -8.28 -8.67 -34.23
N ARG A 40 -7.27 -9.53 -34.16
CA ARG A 40 -7.34 -10.76 -33.35
C ARG A 40 -7.47 -10.44 -31.86
N GLU A 41 -6.75 -9.44 -31.37
CA GLU A 41 -6.86 -8.99 -29.97
C GLU A 41 -8.28 -8.47 -29.67
N VAL A 42 -8.82 -7.59 -30.52
CA VAL A 42 -10.18 -7.06 -30.35
C VAL A 42 -11.26 -8.13 -30.48
N ALA A 43 -11.06 -9.13 -31.35
CA ALA A 43 -11.98 -10.27 -31.49
C ALA A 43 -12.02 -11.12 -30.21
N ASN A 44 -10.89 -11.26 -29.53
CA ASN A 44 -10.76 -12.03 -28.28
C ASN A 44 -11.22 -11.26 -27.02
N MET A 45 -11.43 -9.95 -27.11
CA MET A 45 -11.95 -9.15 -26.01
C MET A 45 -13.41 -9.46 -25.69
N THR A 46 -13.82 -9.26 -24.44
CA THR A 46 -15.22 -9.34 -24.04
C THR A 46 -16.04 -8.19 -24.65
N GLY A 47 -17.36 -8.35 -24.73
CA GLY A 47 -18.24 -7.27 -25.23
C GLY A 47 -18.06 -5.96 -24.43
N ILE A 48 -17.87 -6.06 -23.11
CA ILE A 48 -17.66 -4.91 -22.23
C ILE A 48 -16.35 -4.17 -22.55
N GLU A 49 -15.28 -4.91 -22.83
CA GLU A 49 -13.99 -4.32 -23.21
C GLU A 49 -14.05 -3.64 -24.57
N ARG A 50 -14.70 -4.27 -25.56
CA ARG A 50 -14.93 -3.66 -26.88
C ARG A 50 -15.73 -2.37 -26.77
N ASP A 51 -16.84 -2.37 -26.02
CA ASP A 51 -17.66 -1.17 -25.80
C ASP A 51 -16.86 -0.05 -25.11
N ARG A 52 -15.96 -0.41 -24.18
CA ARG A 52 -15.08 0.56 -23.53
C ARG A 52 -14.07 1.15 -24.52
N ILE A 53 -13.42 0.34 -25.35
CA ILE A 53 -12.47 0.81 -26.37
C ILE A 53 -13.19 1.70 -27.37
N GLN A 54 -14.38 1.29 -27.82
CA GLN A 54 -15.20 2.05 -28.76
C GLN A 54 -15.53 3.45 -28.23
N ARG A 55 -16.00 3.55 -26.98
CA ARG A 55 -16.26 4.86 -26.34
C ARG A 55 -15.00 5.71 -26.18
N ASN A 56 -13.87 5.09 -25.83
CA ASN A 56 -12.60 5.81 -25.72
C ASN A 56 -12.16 6.36 -27.08
N PHE A 57 -12.34 5.58 -28.15
CA PHE A 57 -12.03 5.98 -29.51
C PHE A 57 -12.92 7.14 -29.98
N GLU A 58 -14.24 7.02 -29.81
CA GLU A 58 -15.18 8.12 -30.11
C GLU A 58 -14.88 9.38 -29.31
N GLY A 59 -14.46 9.21 -28.04
CA GLY A 59 -14.01 10.31 -27.20
C GLY A 59 -12.76 10.99 -27.75
N PHE A 60 -11.81 10.20 -28.25
CA PHE A 60 -10.58 10.69 -28.87
C PHE A 60 -10.84 11.44 -30.19
N GLU A 61 -11.69 10.90 -31.08
CA GLU A 61 -12.02 11.53 -32.36
C GLU A 61 -12.72 12.89 -32.19
N LYS A 62 -13.45 13.09 -31.09
CA LYS A 62 -14.09 14.36 -30.76
C LYS A 62 -13.14 15.43 -30.21
N LEU A 63 -11.89 15.07 -29.89
CA LEU A 63 -10.90 16.05 -29.40
C LEU A 63 -10.41 16.94 -30.54
N PRO A 64 -9.97 18.19 -30.25
CA PRO A 64 -9.28 19.02 -31.24
C PRO A 64 -8.04 18.33 -31.82
N ALA A 65 -7.74 18.55 -33.10
CA ALA A 65 -6.63 17.89 -33.80
C ALA A 65 -5.28 18.05 -33.08
N GLU A 66 -5.01 19.23 -32.51
CA GLU A 66 -3.80 19.48 -31.71
C GLU A 66 -3.70 18.54 -30.49
N ARG A 67 -4.84 18.31 -29.80
CA ARG A 67 -4.89 17.40 -28.66
C ARG A 67 -4.76 15.94 -29.08
N GLN A 68 -5.35 15.56 -30.20
CA GLN A 68 -5.17 14.23 -30.76
C GLN A 68 -3.69 13.97 -31.10
N GLN A 69 -3.03 14.94 -31.75
CA GLN A 69 -1.61 14.82 -32.09
C GLN A 69 -0.73 14.75 -30.84
N HIS A 70 -1.02 15.56 -29.82
CA HIS A 70 -0.29 15.50 -28.56
C HIS A 70 -0.38 14.12 -27.89
N LEU A 71 -1.57 13.51 -27.86
CA LEU A 71 -1.76 12.17 -27.30
C LEU A 71 -1.05 11.09 -28.12
N ARG A 72 -1.00 11.22 -29.45
CA ARG A 72 -0.24 10.32 -30.32
C ARG A 72 1.26 10.39 -30.03
N ASN A 73 1.80 11.61 -29.88
CA ASN A 73 3.20 11.82 -29.53
C ASN A 73 3.52 11.20 -28.15
N LEU A 74 2.67 11.45 -27.14
CA LEU A 74 2.84 10.85 -25.81
C LEU A 74 2.80 9.31 -25.85
N HIS A 75 1.92 8.72 -26.67
CA HIS A 75 1.88 7.27 -26.84
C HIS A 75 3.17 6.74 -27.46
N ALA A 76 3.69 7.39 -28.50
CA ALA A 76 4.96 7.01 -29.12
C ALA A 76 6.15 7.13 -28.14
N GLU A 77 6.16 8.17 -27.30
CA GLU A 77 7.15 8.33 -26.23
C GLU A 77 7.07 7.19 -25.21
N LEU A 78 5.88 6.78 -24.80
CA LEU A 78 5.67 5.65 -23.89
C LEU A 78 6.09 4.32 -24.50
N GLU A 79 5.80 4.08 -25.78
CA GLU A 79 6.26 2.86 -26.47
C GLU A 79 7.78 2.82 -26.64
N ALA A 80 8.41 3.97 -26.88
CA ALA A 80 9.85 4.08 -26.91
C ALA A 80 10.46 3.83 -25.52
N ASP A 81 9.90 4.43 -24.47
CA ASP A 81 10.33 4.25 -23.08
C ASP A 81 10.19 2.79 -22.60
N ALA A 82 9.11 2.10 -23.00
CA ALA A 82 8.91 0.70 -22.70
C ALA A 82 10.04 -0.21 -23.23
N LYS A 83 10.71 0.18 -24.32
CA LYS A 83 11.86 -0.54 -24.88
C LYS A 83 13.17 -0.27 -24.10
N THR A 84 13.25 0.84 -23.35
CA THR A 84 14.46 1.29 -22.64
C THR A 84 14.42 1.09 -21.12
N GLY A 85 13.32 0.59 -20.56
CA GLY A 85 13.20 0.31 -19.12
C GLY A 85 11.83 0.62 -18.52
N GLY A 86 11.00 1.42 -19.20
CA GLY A 86 9.60 1.67 -18.81
C GLY A 86 9.43 2.65 -17.64
N ASP A 87 10.36 3.57 -17.43
CA ASP A 87 10.34 4.50 -16.29
C ASP A 87 9.15 5.48 -16.37
N LEU A 88 8.86 6.02 -17.56
CA LEU A 88 7.75 6.93 -17.77
C LEU A 88 6.41 6.21 -17.61
N HIS A 89 6.32 4.99 -18.15
CA HIS A 89 5.12 4.16 -17.98
C HIS A 89 4.86 3.86 -16.49
N ALA A 90 5.90 3.51 -15.72
CA ALA A 90 5.81 3.29 -14.29
C ALA A 90 5.32 4.54 -13.55
N VAL A 91 5.88 5.72 -13.86
CA VAL A 91 5.47 7.00 -13.25
C VAL A 91 4.00 7.30 -13.56
N MET A 92 3.55 7.13 -14.80
CA MET A 92 2.15 7.34 -15.18
C MET A 92 1.20 6.39 -14.44
N GLN A 93 1.59 5.13 -14.31
CA GLN A 93 0.80 4.15 -13.56
C GLN A 93 0.71 4.52 -12.08
N THR A 94 1.83 4.88 -11.44
CA THR A 94 1.86 5.36 -10.06
C THR A 94 0.99 6.60 -9.87
N TYR A 95 1.09 7.57 -10.77
CA TYR A 95 0.26 8.78 -10.73
C TYR A 95 -1.23 8.46 -10.87
N SER A 96 -1.60 7.57 -11.80
CA SER A 96 -2.98 7.13 -12.01
C SER A 96 -3.55 6.40 -10.79
N MET A 97 -2.76 5.53 -10.16
CA MET A 97 -3.15 4.85 -8.92
C MET A 97 -3.30 5.86 -7.78
N TRP A 98 -2.36 6.82 -7.66
CA TRP A 98 -2.43 7.87 -6.67
C TRP A 98 -3.67 8.76 -6.85
N LEU A 99 -4.01 9.16 -8.08
CA LEU A 99 -5.22 9.95 -8.35
C LEU A 99 -6.50 9.27 -7.85
N LYS A 100 -6.57 7.94 -7.85
CA LYS A 100 -7.73 7.19 -7.32
C LYS A 100 -7.88 7.31 -5.80
N THR A 101 -6.82 7.70 -5.10
CA THR A 101 -6.84 7.92 -3.64
C THR A 101 -7.28 9.32 -3.24
N LEU A 102 -7.38 10.26 -4.20
CA LEU A 102 -7.79 11.64 -3.96
C LEU A 102 -9.32 11.77 -3.85
N THR A 103 -9.77 12.78 -3.10
CA THR A 103 -11.19 13.11 -3.02
C THR A 103 -11.71 13.60 -4.39
N PRO A 104 -13.03 13.53 -4.66
CA PRO A 104 -13.59 14.09 -5.90
C PRO A 104 -13.23 15.56 -6.12
N GLY A 105 -13.22 16.38 -5.07
CA GLY A 105 -12.83 17.80 -5.14
C GLY A 105 -11.37 17.98 -5.56
N GLN A 106 -10.44 17.29 -4.90
CA GLN A 106 -9.01 17.35 -5.23
C GLN A 106 -8.73 16.92 -6.68
N ARG A 107 -9.44 15.90 -7.18
CA ARG A 107 -9.33 15.48 -8.59
C ARG A 107 -9.85 16.54 -9.56
N ASP A 108 -10.89 17.27 -9.17
CA ASP A 108 -11.45 18.34 -10.00
C ASP A 108 -10.54 19.57 -10.00
N ASP A 109 -9.96 19.93 -8.85
CA ASP A 109 -8.95 21.00 -8.75
C ASP A 109 -7.76 20.73 -9.68
N LEU A 110 -7.23 19.49 -9.68
CA LEU A 110 -6.18 19.07 -10.60
C LEU A 110 -6.60 19.07 -12.08
N ARG A 111 -7.89 18.88 -12.35
CA ARG A 111 -8.42 18.90 -13.73
C ARG A 111 -8.58 20.32 -14.25
N ARG A 112 -9.01 21.26 -13.40
CA ARG A 112 -9.24 22.66 -13.75
C ARG A 112 -7.93 23.44 -13.91
N GLU A 113 -6.89 23.06 -13.18
CA GLU A 113 -5.59 23.72 -13.28
C GLU A 113 -4.89 23.38 -14.61
N THR A 114 -4.76 24.38 -15.48
CA THR A 114 -4.14 24.27 -16.80
C THR A 114 -2.64 24.56 -16.76
N ASP A 115 -2.19 25.33 -15.77
CA ASP A 115 -0.78 25.65 -15.58
C ASP A 115 -0.04 24.46 -14.95
N ALA A 116 1.02 24.00 -15.62
CA ALA A 116 1.77 22.82 -15.19
C ALA A 116 2.46 23.01 -13.82
N LEU A 117 2.97 24.21 -13.53
CA LEU A 117 3.66 24.51 -12.27
C LEU A 117 2.67 24.56 -11.11
N LYS A 118 1.52 25.21 -11.30
CA LYS A 118 0.46 25.23 -10.28
C LYS A 118 -0.12 23.84 -10.03
N ARG A 119 -0.31 23.05 -11.09
CA ARG A 119 -0.75 21.66 -10.97
C ARG A 119 0.26 20.82 -10.18
N MET A 120 1.55 21.00 -10.41
CA MET A 120 2.60 20.34 -9.64
C MET A 120 2.57 20.76 -8.16
N GLN A 121 2.34 22.04 -7.86
CA GLN A 121 2.17 22.53 -6.48
C GLN A 121 0.96 21.88 -5.79
N LEU A 122 -0.17 21.73 -6.49
CA LEU A 122 -1.34 21.01 -5.98
C LEU A 122 -1.04 19.54 -5.72
N VAL A 123 -0.33 18.86 -6.62
CA VAL A 123 0.10 17.47 -6.42
C VAL A 123 0.95 17.34 -5.16
N LYS A 124 1.94 18.23 -5.00
CA LYS A 124 2.81 18.25 -3.82
C LYS A 124 1.98 18.45 -2.54
N LYS A 125 1.10 19.46 -2.53
CA LYS A 125 0.21 19.75 -1.40
C LYS A 125 -0.65 18.53 -1.03
N PHE A 126 -1.36 17.94 -1.98
CA PHE A 126 -2.23 16.79 -1.71
C PHE A 126 -1.45 15.56 -1.27
N LYS A 127 -0.23 15.36 -1.80
CA LYS A 127 0.64 14.27 -1.35
C LYS A 127 1.11 14.49 0.08
N GLU A 128 1.53 15.70 0.43
CA GLU A 128 1.92 16.06 1.80
C GLU A 128 0.75 15.87 2.78
N GLU A 129 -0.47 16.29 2.42
CA GLU A 129 -1.68 16.06 3.22
C GLU A 129 -1.97 14.57 3.43
N GLN A 130 -1.90 13.77 2.36
CA GLN A 130 -2.10 12.33 2.45
C GLN A 130 -1.02 11.64 3.28
N ASP A 131 0.24 12.01 3.10
CA ASP A 131 1.35 11.46 3.88
C ASP A 131 1.21 11.83 5.34
N ALA A 132 0.88 13.07 5.64
CA ALA A 132 0.65 13.53 7.00
C ALA A 132 -0.55 12.82 7.66
N ARG A 133 -1.61 12.51 6.89
CA ARG A 133 -2.74 11.69 7.35
C ARG A 133 -2.34 10.23 7.58
N ASN A 134 -1.61 9.63 6.64
CA ASN A 134 -1.14 8.26 6.71
C ASN A 134 -0.15 8.07 7.87
N GLU A 135 0.74 9.04 8.08
CA GLU A 135 1.66 9.07 9.21
C GLU A 135 0.91 9.23 10.53
N ALA A 136 -0.02 10.18 10.64
CA ALA A 136 -0.85 10.31 11.84
C ALA A 136 -1.64 9.03 12.14
N GLN A 137 -2.20 8.40 11.11
CA GLN A 137 -2.88 7.10 11.24
C GLN A 137 -1.90 6.01 11.69
N ALA A 138 -0.69 5.95 11.12
CA ALA A 138 0.33 4.97 11.47
C ALA A 138 0.93 5.18 12.87
N MET A 139 0.95 6.42 13.36
CA MET A 139 1.40 6.77 14.71
C MET A 139 0.31 6.53 15.76
N TYR A 140 -0.95 6.42 15.36
CA TYR A 140 -2.02 6.09 16.28
C TYR A 140 -1.88 4.67 16.84
N VAL A 141 -1.95 4.58 18.16
CA VAL A 141 -1.67 3.40 18.99
C VAL A 141 -2.64 2.25 18.71
N GLY A 142 -3.89 2.57 18.39
CA GLY A 142 -4.85 1.56 17.95
C GLY A 142 -4.38 0.84 16.68
N SER A 143 -3.82 1.59 15.72
CA SER A 143 -3.22 1.01 14.51
C SER A 143 -1.93 0.24 14.82
N TRP A 144 -1.21 0.64 15.87
CA TRP A 144 0.01 -0.02 16.30
C TRP A 144 -0.28 -1.43 16.79
N ASN A 145 -1.20 -1.59 17.74
CA ASN A 145 -1.56 -2.90 18.26
C ASN A 145 -2.21 -3.79 17.21
N GLU A 146 -3.03 -3.22 16.33
CA GLU A 146 -3.62 -3.98 15.24
C GLU A 146 -2.55 -4.45 14.22
N ARG A 147 -1.59 -3.59 13.87
CA ARG A 147 -0.50 -3.95 12.96
C ARG A 147 0.51 -4.88 13.63
N ARG A 148 0.79 -4.71 14.91
CA ARG A 148 1.59 -5.65 15.73
C ARG A 148 0.92 -7.02 15.76
N ASN A 149 -0.39 -7.10 15.94
CA ASN A 149 -1.13 -8.36 15.91
C ASN A 149 -1.09 -9.03 14.52
N ARG A 150 -1.10 -8.23 13.44
CA ARG A 150 -0.91 -8.77 12.07
C ARG A 150 0.52 -9.24 11.82
N MET A 151 1.53 -8.49 12.26
CA MET A 151 2.95 -8.83 12.11
C MET A 151 3.43 -9.91 13.10
N GLY A 152 2.71 -10.09 14.21
CA GLY A 152 3.01 -11.00 15.31
C GLY A 152 2.63 -12.45 15.06
N ARG A 153 2.12 -12.79 13.87
CA ARG A 153 2.02 -14.19 13.45
C ARG A 153 3.40 -14.69 13.02
N GLY A 154 4.23 -15.05 13.99
CA GLY A 154 5.52 -15.68 13.74
C GLY A 154 6.48 -15.60 14.93
N PRO A 155 7.58 -16.37 14.88
CA PRO A 155 8.62 -16.32 15.89
C PRO A 155 9.23 -14.92 15.98
N ALA A 156 9.49 -14.49 17.21
CA ALA A 156 10.09 -13.20 17.54
C ALA A 156 11.13 -13.41 18.63
N LEU A 157 12.24 -12.67 18.56
CA LEU A 157 13.25 -12.72 19.62
C LEU A 157 12.71 -12.09 20.91
N GLY A 158 13.13 -12.64 22.06
CA GLY A 158 12.82 -12.06 23.36
C GLY A 158 13.47 -10.71 23.56
N VAL A 159 12.97 -9.92 24.51
CA VAL A 159 13.51 -8.58 24.84
C VAL A 159 15.00 -8.67 25.22
N ALA A 160 15.38 -9.66 26.02
CA ALA A 160 16.75 -9.89 26.45
C ALA A 160 17.68 -10.25 25.28
N ASP A 161 17.22 -11.09 24.34
CA ASP A 161 17.99 -11.47 23.16
C ASP A 161 18.24 -10.26 22.25
N VAL A 162 17.21 -9.44 22.02
CA VAL A 162 17.32 -8.21 21.21
C VAL A 162 18.33 -7.24 21.84
N GLN A 163 18.27 -7.03 23.15
CA GLN A 163 19.24 -6.19 23.86
C GLN A 163 20.67 -6.75 23.75
N THR A 164 20.83 -8.06 23.92
CA THR A 164 22.13 -8.74 23.80
C THR A 164 22.72 -8.53 22.41
N ILE A 165 21.93 -8.76 21.35
CA ILE A 165 22.34 -8.56 19.96
C ILE A 165 22.68 -7.09 19.69
N LEU A 166 21.91 -6.13 20.22
CA LEU A 166 22.22 -4.70 20.08
C LEU A 166 23.56 -4.34 20.72
N GLU A 167 23.88 -4.87 21.90
CA GLU A 167 25.17 -4.62 22.56
C GLU A 167 26.34 -5.30 21.84
N MET A 168 26.12 -6.50 21.28
CA MET A 168 27.13 -7.15 20.42
C MET A 168 27.37 -6.32 19.16
N THR A 169 26.29 -5.83 18.53
CA THR A 169 26.36 -4.95 17.36
C THR A 169 27.11 -3.66 17.68
N PHE A 170 26.86 -3.06 18.86
CA PHE A 170 27.55 -1.87 19.34
C PHE A 170 29.06 -2.10 19.50
N LYS A 171 29.47 -3.23 20.09
CA LYS A 171 30.89 -3.60 20.27
C LYS A 171 31.63 -3.80 18.94
N ASP A 172 30.92 -4.24 17.90
CA ASP A 172 31.48 -4.42 16.56
C ASP A 172 31.64 -3.10 15.77
N LEU A 173 31.09 -1.97 16.25
CA LEU A 173 31.21 -0.70 15.54
C LEU A 173 32.64 -0.11 15.66
N PRO A 174 33.12 0.65 14.65
CA PRO A 174 34.28 1.52 14.76
C PRO A 174 34.18 2.50 15.95
N GLY A 175 35.32 2.84 16.56
CA GLY A 175 35.36 3.61 17.81
C GLY A 175 34.81 5.05 17.71
N ASP A 176 34.83 5.67 16.53
CA ASP A 176 34.12 6.92 16.24
C ASP A 176 32.60 6.74 16.30
N LEU A 177 32.05 5.71 15.64
CA LEU A 177 30.62 5.40 15.67
C LEU A 177 30.14 4.94 17.05
N GLN A 178 31.00 4.26 17.81
CA GLN A 178 30.72 3.93 19.22
C GLN A 178 30.56 5.19 20.06
N ARG A 179 31.46 6.18 19.93
CA ARG A 179 31.38 7.45 20.66
C ARG A 179 30.11 8.23 20.31
N GLU A 180 29.75 8.29 19.02
CA GLU A 180 28.49 8.90 18.60
C GLU A 180 27.26 8.20 19.20
N ALA A 181 27.25 6.87 19.22
CA ALA A 181 26.16 6.11 19.81
C ALA A 181 26.11 6.23 21.34
N GLN A 182 27.26 6.34 22.03
CA GLN A 182 27.35 6.56 23.47
C GLN A 182 26.86 7.96 23.90
N ALA A 183 26.98 8.96 23.03
CA ALA A 183 26.42 10.29 23.28
C ALA A 183 24.88 10.30 23.26
N LEU A 184 24.26 9.22 22.78
CA LEU A 184 22.82 9.05 22.74
C LEU A 184 22.37 8.07 23.83
N SER A 185 21.13 8.22 24.29
CA SER A 185 20.51 7.33 25.27
C SER A 185 19.30 6.60 24.67
N GLY A 186 18.90 5.52 25.34
CA GLY A 186 17.70 4.75 25.00
C GLY A 186 17.62 4.34 23.53
N LEU A 187 16.56 4.79 22.86
CA LEU A 187 16.20 4.34 21.52
C LEU A 187 16.97 5.04 20.41
N SER A 188 17.35 6.30 20.64
CA SER A 188 18.23 7.03 19.72
C SER A 188 19.58 6.33 19.61
N ARG A 189 20.10 5.78 20.72
CA ARG A 189 21.30 4.93 20.72
C ARG A 189 21.08 3.65 19.91
N SER A 190 19.99 2.91 20.16
CA SER A 190 19.69 1.68 19.42
C SER A 190 19.52 1.91 17.91
N ARG A 191 18.85 3.00 17.51
CA ARG A 191 18.73 3.41 16.10
C ARG A 191 20.11 3.66 15.49
N LYS A 192 20.93 4.48 16.16
CA LYS A 192 22.27 4.84 15.68
C LYS A 192 23.16 3.61 15.53
N ILE A 193 23.09 2.67 16.48
CA ILE A 193 23.83 1.39 16.41
C ILE A 193 23.43 0.62 15.15
N LEU A 194 22.12 0.41 14.95
CA LEU A 194 21.62 -0.36 13.82
C LEU A 194 21.91 0.32 12.48
N GLU A 195 21.68 1.63 12.38
CA GLU A 195 21.96 2.40 11.15
C GLU A 195 23.44 2.32 10.77
N SER A 196 24.33 2.53 11.75
CA SER A 196 25.77 2.44 11.57
C SER A 196 26.20 1.04 11.14
N SER A 197 25.60 0.01 11.72
CA SER A 197 25.90 -1.39 11.38
C SER A 197 25.35 -1.79 10.00
N PHE A 198 24.15 -1.32 9.63
CA PHE A 198 23.61 -1.52 8.28
C PHE A 198 24.49 -0.86 7.23
N ARG A 199 24.97 0.37 7.49
CA ARG A 199 25.86 1.08 6.58
C ARG A 199 27.15 0.31 6.33
N GLN A 200 27.75 -0.23 7.40
CA GLN A 200 28.97 -1.05 7.30
C GLN A 200 28.74 -2.36 6.53
N ALA A 201 27.57 -2.98 6.67
CA ALA A 201 27.24 -4.20 5.93
C ALA A 201 26.89 -3.95 4.45
N GLY A 202 26.86 -2.69 3.98
CA GLY A 202 26.41 -2.35 2.64
C GLY A 202 24.89 -2.40 2.48
N GLY A 203 24.14 -2.19 3.56
CA GLY A 203 22.69 -2.13 3.60
C GLY A 203 22.05 -3.23 4.45
N ARG A 204 20.76 -3.07 4.74
CA ARG A 204 20.00 -3.98 5.60
C ARG A 204 19.87 -5.42 5.11
N PRO A 205 19.64 -5.70 3.80
CA PRO A 205 19.54 -7.09 3.34
C PRO A 205 20.84 -7.88 3.51
N ARG A 206 21.97 -7.17 3.65
CA ARG A 206 23.29 -7.75 3.87
C ARG A 206 23.68 -7.86 5.34
N TRP A 207 22.90 -7.24 6.23
CA TRP A 207 23.10 -7.30 7.66
C TRP A 207 22.27 -8.44 8.28
N PRO A 208 22.78 -9.14 9.30
CA PRO A 208 24.17 -9.15 9.75
C PRO A 208 25.11 -9.85 8.77
N LEU A 209 26.41 -9.55 8.85
CA LEU A 209 27.45 -10.30 8.13
C LEU A 209 27.50 -11.76 8.64
N ASP A 210 27.98 -12.71 7.85
CA ASP A 210 27.92 -14.14 8.22
C ASP A 210 28.60 -14.46 9.58
N PRO A 211 29.81 -13.94 9.89
CA PRO A 211 30.42 -14.15 11.22
C PRO A 211 29.64 -13.48 12.37
N GLN A 212 28.86 -12.44 12.07
CA GLN A 212 27.97 -11.82 13.05
C GLN A 212 26.70 -12.64 13.23
N LEU A 213 26.14 -13.18 12.15
CA LEU A 213 24.93 -14.02 12.18
C LEU A 213 25.13 -15.25 13.06
N ASP A 214 26.28 -15.92 12.95
CA ASP A 214 26.59 -17.10 13.77
C ASP A 214 26.69 -16.73 15.26
N ARG A 215 27.39 -15.63 15.58
CA ARG A 215 27.50 -15.11 16.95
C ARG A 215 26.14 -14.69 17.52
N PHE A 216 25.31 -14.02 16.71
CA PHE A 216 23.97 -13.60 17.11
C PHE A 216 23.05 -14.80 17.33
N THR A 217 23.13 -15.81 16.46
CA THR A 217 22.33 -17.03 16.58
C THR A 217 22.70 -17.80 17.85
N ALA A 218 24.00 -17.91 18.16
CA ALA A 218 24.47 -18.54 19.40
C ALA A 218 24.04 -17.78 20.68
N ALA A 219 23.84 -16.47 20.59
CA ALA A 219 23.41 -15.63 21.71
C ALA A 219 21.90 -15.69 22.02
N ILE A 220 21.08 -16.27 21.13
CA ILE A 220 19.64 -16.40 21.35
C ILE A 220 19.38 -17.41 22.47
N GLY A 221 18.69 -17.00 23.55
CA GLY A 221 18.40 -17.84 24.71
C GLY A 221 17.39 -18.96 24.43
N ASP A 222 16.46 -18.75 23.50
CA ASP A 222 15.44 -19.74 23.13
C ASP A 222 16.03 -20.83 22.20
N PRO A 223 16.09 -22.11 22.65
CA PRO A 223 16.68 -23.20 21.87
C PRO A 223 15.88 -23.54 20.61
N ASP A 224 14.57 -23.33 20.59
CA ASP A 224 13.72 -23.65 19.43
C ASP A 224 13.93 -22.63 18.31
N LEU A 225 14.02 -21.34 18.66
CA LEU A 225 14.35 -20.28 17.71
C LEU A 225 15.75 -20.45 17.14
N ARG A 226 16.72 -20.80 18.00
CA ARG A 226 18.09 -21.09 17.58
C ARG A 226 18.12 -22.24 16.58
N LYS A 227 17.50 -23.38 16.91
CA LYS A 227 17.40 -24.55 16.02
C LYS A 227 16.71 -24.20 14.70
N GLN A 228 15.67 -23.36 14.74
CA GLN A 228 14.99 -22.90 13.53
C GLN A 228 15.90 -22.08 12.62
N LEU A 229 16.77 -21.24 13.17
CA LEU A 229 17.75 -20.48 12.38
C LEU A 229 18.86 -21.38 11.84
N GLU A 230 19.43 -22.25 12.68
CA GLU A 230 20.48 -23.21 12.29
C GLU A 230 20.02 -24.20 11.21
N SER A 231 18.71 -24.47 11.11
CA SER A 231 18.14 -25.32 10.05
C SER A 231 18.19 -24.69 8.66
N LYS A 232 18.41 -23.37 8.57
CA LYS A 232 18.50 -22.60 7.33
C LYS A 232 19.95 -22.24 7.04
N LYS A 233 20.25 -21.87 5.79
CA LYS A 233 21.60 -21.49 5.38
C LYS A 233 21.61 -20.21 4.55
N GLY A 234 22.71 -19.48 4.61
CA GLY A 234 22.97 -18.31 3.77
C GLY A 234 21.88 -17.25 3.87
N VAL A 235 21.34 -16.84 2.72
CA VAL A 235 20.35 -15.74 2.63
C VAL A 235 19.08 -16.07 3.41
N ASP A 236 18.60 -17.32 3.38
CA ASP A 236 17.36 -17.71 4.08
C ASP A 236 17.49 -17.66 5.60
N GLN A 237 18.65 -18.03 6.14
CA GLN A 237 18.95 -17.90 7.57
C GLN A 237 18.96 -16.43 7.98
N ARG A 238 19.62 -15.58 7.18
CA ARG A 238 19.68 -14.14 7.44
C ARG A 238 18.29 -13.49 7.38
N LEU A 239 17.49 -13.78 6.36
CA LEU A 239 16.13 -13.24 6.24
C LEU A 239 15.24 -13.72 7.39
N ALA A 240 15.38 -14.98 7.81
CA ALA A 240 14.68 -15.50 8.98
C ALA A 240 15.09 -14.78 10.27
N PHE A 241 16.41 -14.60 10.49
CA PHE A 241 16.95 -13.87 11.62
C PHE A 241 16.44 -12.43 11.64
N LEU A 242 16.54 -11.71 10.53
CA LEU A 242 16.05 -10.34 10.40
C LEU A 242 14.56 -10.26 10.74
N GLY A 243 13.76 -11.20 10.23
CA GLY A 243 12.34 -11.28 10.54
C GLY A 243 12.07 -11.46 12.04
N MET A 244 12.78 -12.37 12.72
CA MET A 244 12.64 -12.58 14.17
C MET A 244 13.15 -11.37 14.98
N PHE A 245 14.30 -10.82 14.61
CA PHE A 245 14.94 -9.68 15.26
C PHE A 245 14.05 -8.44 15.18
N PHE A 246 13.56 -8.07 14.00
CA PHE A 246 12.70 -6.89 13.86
C PHE A 246 11.32 -7.06 14.48
N ARG A 247 10.77 -8.28 14.55
CA ARG A 247 9.55 -8.54 15.35
C ARG A 247 9.81 -8.35 16.84
N GLY A 248 10.91 -8.91 17.36
CA GLY A 248 11.32 -8.76 18.76
C GLY A 248 11.57 -7.29 19.10
N LEU A 249 12.34 -6.59 18.27
CA LEU A 249 12.60 -5.17 18.38
C LEU A 249 11.29 -4.37 18.35
N GLY A 250 10.38 -4.68 17.42
CA GLY A 250 9.05 -4.06 17.38
C GLY A 250 8.25 -4.24 18.67
N GLY A 251 8.39 -5.38 19.36
CA GLY A 251 7.81 -5.59 20.70
C GLY A 251 8.40 -4.64 21.74
N VAL A 252 9.73 -4.50 21.78
CA VAL A 252 10.44 -3.56 22.68
C VAL A 252 10.05 -2.12 22.39
N LEU A 253 10.07 -1.72 21.12
CA LEU A 253 9.66 -0.37 20.69
C LEU A 253 8.20 -0.11 21.06
N GLY A 254 7.33 -1.09 20.84
CA GLY A 254 5.90 -0.97 21.13
C GLY A 254 5.63 -0.72 22.61
N ALA A 255 6.25 -1.49 23.50
CA ALA A 255 6.08 -1.29 24.95
C ALA A 255 6.61 0.08 25.40
N GLU A 256 7.73 0.55 24.85
CA GLU A 256 8.30 1.85 25.20
C GLU A 256 7.50 3.01 24.62
N ILE A 257 6.95 2.87 23.40
CA ILE A 257 5.97 3.82 22.85
C ILE A 257 4.77 3.87 23.77
N GLU A 258 4.16 2.72 24.09
CA GLU A 258 2.97 2.65 24.94
C GLU A 258 3.16 3.36 26.29
N ARG A 259 4.34 3.20 26.90
CA ARG A 259 4.71 3.86 28.16
C ARG A 259 4.85 5.38 28.05
N LYS A 260 5.31 5.87 26.89
CA LYS A 260 5.63 7.29 26.68
C LYS A 260 4.54 8.09 25.96
N LEU A 261 3.46 7.43 25.54
CA LEU A 261 2.36 8.11 24.89
C LEU A 261 1.79 9.23 25.76
N PRO A 262 1.43 10.38 25.16
CA PRO A 262 0.76 11.43 25.89
C PRO A 262 -0.57 10.92 26.46
N SER A 263 -0.83 11.28 27.71
CA SER A 263 -2.14 11.08 28.31
C SER A 263 -3.19 11.97 27.63
N GLU A 264 -4.47 11.69 27.87
CA GLU A 264 -5.53 12.56 27.35
C GLU A 264 -5.44 13.99 27.90
N ALA A 265 -5.02 14.14 29.17
CA ALA A 265 -4.78 15.44 29.77
C ALA A 265 -3.65 16.22 29.07
N ASP A 266 -2.56 15.53 28.69
CA ASP A 266 -1.46 16.16 27.94
C ASP A 266 -1.92 16.65 26.56
N LEU A 267 -2.76 15.86 25.89
CA LEU A 267 -3.32 16.23 24.59
C LEU A 267 -4.28 17.42 24.70
N GLN A 268 -5.15 17.45 25.71
CA GLN A 268 -6.06 18.58 25.96
C GLN A 268 -5.27 19.86 26.29
N GLY A 269 -4.26 19.76 27.15
CA GLY A 269 -3.37 20.88 27.48
C GLY A 269 -2.60 21.39 26.26
N TYR A 270 -2.12 20.50 25.40
CA TYR A 270 -1.46 20.87 24.16
C TYR A 270 -2.43 21.49 23.14
N PHE A 271 -3.66 20.97 23.01
CA PHE A 271 -4.68 21.56 22.16
C PHE A 271 -4.96 23.02 22.54
N GLY A 272 -4.99 23.33 23.84
CA GLY A 272 -5.14 24.71 24.33
C GLY A 272 -3.97 25.66 23.97
N GLN A 273 -2.77 25.12 23.69
CA GLN A 273 -1.59 25.89 23.29
C GLN A 273 -1.51 26.15 21.77
N LEU A 274 -2.32 25.44 20.98
CA LEU A 274 -2.34 25.61 19.52
C LEU A 274 -2.97 26.97 19.15
N ASP A 275 -2.46 27.56 18.07
CA ASP A 275 -3.08 28.74 17.46
C ASP A 275 -4.52 28.46 16.99
N SER A 276 -5.29 29.51 16.75
CA SER A 276 -6.70 29.37 16.33
C SER A 276 -6.85 28.58 15.04
N THR A 277 -5.97 28.79 14.06
CA THR A 277 -6.04 28.11 12.76
C THR A 277 -5.88 26.61 12.92
N ARG A 278 -4.85 26.15 13.65
CA ARG A 278 -4.63 24.72 13.89
C ARG A 278 -5.75 24.07 14.70
N ARG A 279 -6.34 24.80 15.66
CA ARG A 279 -7.50 24.31 16.42
C ARG A 279 -8.73 24.17 15.52
N ASP A 280 -9.01 25.17 14.70
CA ASP A 280 -10.13 25.14 13.76
C ASP A 280 -9.98 23.98 12.76
N ASP A 281 -8.77 23.76 12.22
CA ASP A 281 -8.48 22.63 11.33
C ASP A 281 -8.76 21.28 12.01
N LEU A 282 -8.37 21.12 13.29
CA LEU A 282 -8.66 19.90 14.05
C LEU A 282 -10.15 19.72 14.32
N MET A 283 -10.89 20.81 14.57
CA MET A 283 -12.34 20.77 14.85
C MET A 283 -13.17 20.42 13.62
N GLN A 284 -12.63 20.59 12.41
CA GLN A 284 -13.28 20.16 11.16
C GLN A 284 -13.15 18.65 10.91
N LEU A 285 -12.21 17.99 11.57
CA LEU A 285 -11.99 16.55 11.42
C LEU A 285 -12.98 15.76 12.31
N PRO A 286 -13.36 14.53 11.90
CA PRO A 286 -14.05 13.61 12.79
C PRO A 286 -13.28 13.42 14.11
N PRO A 287 -13.94 13.21 15.27
CA PRO A 287 -13.28 13.17 16.58
C PRO A 287 -12.07 12.21 16.66
N ASP A 288 -12.19 11.03 16.07
CA ASP A 288 -11.09 10.05 16.04
C ASP A 288 -9.89 10.55 15.23
N ASP A 289 -10.13 11.21 14.09
CA ASP A 289 -9.07 11.73 13.22
C ASP A 289 -8.44 13.00 13.81
N ALA A 290 -9.25 13.85 14.44
CA ALA A 290 -8.77 15.00 15.20
C ALA A 290 -7.82 14.55 16.33
N ARG A 291 -8.20 13.53 17.11
CA ARG A 291 -7.35 12.97 18.16
C ARG A 291 -6.03 12.43 17.62
N LYS A 292 -6.06 11.64 16.53
CA LYS A 292 -4.85 11.12 15.89
C LYS A 292 -3.92 12.23 15.42
N ARG A 293 -4.49 13.25 14.79
CA ARG A 293 -3.75 14.40 14.27
C ARG A 293 -3.12 15.21 15.41
N LEU A 294 -3.86 15.42 16.49
CA LEU A 294 -3.36 16.08 17.69
C LEU A 294 -2.22 15.30 18.35
N THR A 295 -2.35 13.97 18.50
CA THR A 295 -1.28 13.11 19.02
C THR A 295 -0.03 13.18 18.14
N PHE A 296 -0.20 13.16 16.82
CA PHE A 296 0.91 13.31 15.87
C PHE A 296 1.64 14.65 16.03
N MET A 297 0.90 15.76 16.07
CA MET A 297 1.45 17.10 16.30
C MET A 297 2.20 17.17 17.63
N PHE A 298 1.61 16.64 18.70
CA PHE A 298 2.25 16.57 20.02
C PHE A 298 3.58 15.82 19.96
N ILE A 299 3.61 14.64 19.32
CA ILE A 299 4.84 13.84 19.19
C ILE A 299 5.91 14.61 18.42
N GLN A 300 5.53 15.24 17.30
CA GLN A 300 6.49 15.99 16.47
C GLN A 300 7.11 17.18 17.19
N GLU A 301 6.34 17.91 18.00
CA GLU A 301 6.78 19.17 18.62
C GLU A 301 7.31 19.00 20.05
N LYS A 302 6.73 18.08 20.84
CA LYS A 302 6.99 17.96 22.28
C LYS A 302 7.74 16.70 22.68
N SER A 303 7.85 15.69 21.81
CA SER A 303 8.49 14.41 22.14
C SER A 303 9.53 13.97 21.10
N PRO A 304 10.76 14.52 21.15
CA PRO A 304 11.83 14.15 20.23
C PRO A 304 12.17 12.65 20.30
N GLU A 305 12.00 12.02 21.46
CA GLU A 305 12.22 10.58 21.63
C GLU A 305 11.17 9.73 20.91
N LEU A 306 9.88 10.06 21.05
CA LEU A 306 8.82 9.38 20.30
C LEU A 306 8.94 9.64 18.81
N LYS A 307 9.33 10.86 18.42
CA LYS A 307 9.63 11.16 17.02
C LYS A 307 10.75 10.26 16.47
N ALA A 308 11.87 10.13 17.20
CA ALA A 308 12.97 9.25 16.81
C ALA A 308 12.55 7.78 16.72
N LEU A 309 11.63 7.35 17.58
CA LEU A 309 11.00 6.02 17.53
C LEU A 309 10.18 5.78 16.27
N PHE A 310 9.32 6.74 15.91
CA PHE A 310 8.52 6.61 14.70
C PHE A 310 9.35 6.72 13.43
N GLU A 311 10.38 7.56 13.43
CA GLU A 311 11.36 7.63 12.34
C GLU A 311 12.13 6.33 12.23
N MET A 312 12.65 5.79 13.34
CA MET A 312 13.30 4.48 13.36
C MET A 312 12.38 3.42 12.78
N ARG A 313 11.09 3.42 13.13
CA ARG A 313 10.11 2.48 12.57
C ARG A 313 9.83 2.72 11.08
N ARG A 314 9.72 3.98 10.65
CA ARG A 314 9.55 4.34 9.23
C ARG A 314 10.72 3.84 8.43
N ASP A 315 11.92 4.11 8.95
CA ASP A 315 13.17 3.68 8.36
C ASP A 315 13.16 2.16 8.32
N LEU A 316 12.93 1.45 9.43
CA LEU A 316 12.89 -0.02 9.53
C LEU A 316 11.71 -0.69 8.80
N GLY A 317 10.73 0.11 8.34
CA GLY A 317 9.57 -0.33 7.57
C GLY A 317 9.92 -0.75 6.15
N PRO A 318 8.89 -1.13 5.37
CA PRO A 318 8.64 -2.47 4.86
C PRO A 318 9.73 -2.98 3.89
N THR A 319 10.98 -3.12 4.32
CA THR A 319 12.00 -3.79 3.51
C THR A 319 11.62 -5.27 3.24
N PHE A 320 10.68 -5.83 4.01
CA PHE A 320 10.11 -7.17 3.83
C PHE A 320 8.66 -7.21 3.31
N GLY A 321 7.95 -6.07 3.30
CA GLY A 321 6.51 -6.03 2.96
C GLY A 321 6.22 -6.24 1.47
N ASN A 322 7.22 -6.09 0.61
CA ASN A 322 7.11 -6.38 -0.82
C ASN A 322 7.48 -7.83 -1.20
N MET A 323 7.87 -8.68 -0.22
CA MET A 323 8.22 -10.10 -0.46
C MET A 323 7.17 -11.09 0.08
N GLY A 324 6.05 -10.60 0.65
CA GLY A 324 4.93 -11.46 1.01
C GLY A 324 4.11 -11.86 -0.22
N PRO A 325 3.52 -13.08 -0.28
CA PRO A 325 2.73 -13.57 -1.43
C PRO A 325 1.47 -12.78 -1.81
N GLY A 326 1.20 -11.64 -1.16
CA GLY A 326 0.09 -10.73 -1.48
C GLY A 326 0.48 -9.25 -1.50
N GLY A 327 1.78 -8.93 -1.42
CA GLY A 327 2.31 -7.56 -1.49
C GLY A 327 2.56 -7.07 -2.92
N MET A 328 2.39 -7.94 -3.92
CA MET A 328 2.35 -7.53 -5.32
C MET A 328 1.02 -6.84 -5.63
N GLY A 329 0.96 -5.54 -5.36
CA GLY A 329 0.26 -4.59 -6.22
C GLY A 329 0.99 -4.38 -7.55
N GLY A 330 1.65 -5.42 -8.08
CA GLY A 330 2.12 -5.48 -9.45
C GLY A 330 0.93 -5.72 -10.38
N PRO A 331 0.93 -5.15 -11.59
CA PRO A 331 -0.18 -5.26 -12.51
C PRO A 331 -0.28 -6.69 -13.05
N GLY A 332 -1.42 -7.34 -12.84
CA GLY A 332 -1.81 -8.52 -13.59
C GLY A 332 -1.44 -9.86 -12.95
N MET A 333 -2.38 -10.42 -12.19
CA MET A 333 -3.01 -11.69 -12.54
C MET A 333 -4.31 -11.78 -11.74
N GLY A 334 -5.43 -11.65 -12.45
CA GLY A 334 -6.75 -11.98 -11.91
C GLY A 334 -6.81 -13.47 -11.64
N SER A 335 -6.65 -13.87 -10.38
CA SER A 335 -7.08 -15.18 -9.93
C SER A 335 -8.57 -15.07 -9.60
N GLY A 336 -9.39 -15.67 -10.45
CA GLY A 336 -10.84 -15.76 -10.26
C GLY A 336 -11.17 -16.39 -8.90
N GLY A 337 -12.02 -15.70 -8.15
CA GLY A 337 -12.65 -16.21 -6.94
C GLY A 337 -14.03 -15.58 -6.88
N GLY A 338 -15.05 -16.37 -7.22
CA GLY A 338 -16.43 -15.95 -7.38
C GLY A 338 -17.01 -15.22 -6.16
N GLY A 339 -17.67 -14.11 -6.44
CA GLY A 339 -18.47 -13.35 -5.48
C GLY A 339 -19.48 -12.54 -6.26
N THR A 340 -20.64 -13.14 -6.49
CA THR A 340 -21.80 -12.53 -7.13
C THR A 340 -22.28 -11.30 -6.35
N GLY A 341 -22.29 -10.15 -7.01
CA GLY A 341 -23.18 -9.04 -6.67
C GLY A 341 -22.51 -7.72 -6.37
N GLU A 342 -22.03 -7.00 -7.39
CA GLU A 342 -21.87 -5.55 -7.29
C GLU A 342 -22.58 -4.83 -8.43
N ARG A 343 -23.60 -4.07 -8.01
CA ARG A 343 -24.24 -3.00 -8.76
C ARG A 343 -23.19 -1.96 -9.12
N GLY A 344 -23.05 -1.67 -10.40
CA GLY A 344 -22.22 -0.57 -10.89
C GLY A 344 -22.76 0.81 -10.44
N PRO A 345 -21.89 1.84 -10.40
CA PRO A 345 -22.26 3.20 -10.04
C PRO A 345 -23.08 3.86 -11.17
N GLY A 346 -24.23 4.43 -10.81
CA GLY A 346 -25.13 5.11 -11.72
C GLY A 346 -24.55 6.42 -12.26
N GLY A 347 -24.66 6.60 -13.58
CA GLY A 347 -24.59 7.91 -14.22
C GLY A 347 -25.96 8.59 -14.22
N PRO A 348 -26.02 9.94 -14.29
CA PRO A 348 -27.27 10.69 -14.31
C PRO A 348 -27.87 10.66 -15.72
N GLY A 349 -29.12 10.21 -15.84
CA GLY A 349 -29.82 10.18 -17.12
C GLY A 349 -31.25 9.68 -16.98
N ASP A 350 -32.17 10.64 -16.93
CA ASP A 350 -33.57 10.61 -17.35
C ASP A 350 -34.24 9.24 -17.52
N ARG A 351 -35.02 8.84 -16.50
CA ARG A 351 -36.10 7.86 -16.68
C ARG A 351 -37.44 8.60 -16.72
N PRO A 352 -38.29 8.37 -17.75
CA PRO A 352 -39.63 8.93 -17.84
C PRO A 352 -40.57 8.31 -16.77
N PRO A 353 -41.63 9.02 -16.37
CA PRO A 353 -42.55 8.55 -15.34
C PRO A 353 -43.53 7.53 -15.94
N GLY A 354 -43.47 6.28 -15.49
CA GLY A 354 -44.42 5.25 -15.89
C GLY A 354 -44.41 4.04 -14.97
N ASP A 355 -45.57 3.77 -14.38
CA ASP A 355 -46.05 2.53 -13.74
C ASP A 355 -45.15 1.80 -12.75
N ARG A 356 -45.39 2.09 -11.46
CA ARG A 356 -45.18 1.10 -10.39
C ARG A 356 -46.48 0.35 -10.15
N GLY A 357 -46.63 -0.76 -10.88
CA GLY A 357 -47.60 -1.79 -10.58
C GLY A 357 -47.33 -2.41 -9.20
N ASN A 358 -48.35 -2.36 -8.37
CA ASN A 358 -48.45 -2.98 -7.06
C ASN A 358 -48.43 -4.51 -7.25
N GLY A 359 -47.38 -5.17 -6.74
CA GLY A 359 -47.13 -6.59 -6.94
C GLY A 359 -46.76 -7.26 -5.62
N ASP A 360 -47.82 -7.68 -4.94
CA ASP A 360 -47.89 -8.52 -3.76
C ASP A 360 -46.88 -9.68 -3.78
N ARG A 361 -46.02 -9.77 -2.76
CA ARG A 361 -45.16 -10.94 -2.52
C ARG A 361 -45.23 -11.31 -1.04
N GLY A 362 -46.28 -12.06 -0.71
CA GLY A 362 -46.12 -13.46 -0.29
C GLY A 362 -45.20 -13.69 0.91
N ASN A 363 -45.83 -13.68 2.08
CA ASN A 363 -45.35 -14.28 3.32
C ASN A 363 -44.97 -15.76 3.09
N GLY A 364 -43.68 -16.05 3.08
CA GLY A 364 -43.15 -17.42 3.15
C GLY A 364 -42.80 -17.75 4.59
N GLU A 365 -43.57 -18.65 5.18
CA GLU A 365 -43.41 -19.21 6.53
C GLU A 365 -41.98 -19.72 6.78
N ARG A 366 -41.32 -19.19 7.80
CA ARG A 366 -40.16 -19.84 8.41
C ARG A 366 -40.65 -20.95 9.33
N GLY A 367 -40.47 -22.19 8.90
CA GLY A 367 -40.69 -23.37 9.74
C GLY A 367 -39.78 -23.41 10.99
N PRO A 368 -40.20 -24.13 12.05
CA PRO A 368 -39.51 -24.19 13.32
C PRO A 368 -38.22 -24.99 13.20
N ARG A 369 -37.12 -24.45 13.75
CA ARG A 369 -35.86 -25.17 13.92
C ARG A 369 -36.05 -26.20 15.02
N GLY A 370 -35.85 -27.47 14.66
CA GLY A 370 -35.94 -28.61 15.56
C GLY A 370 -34.89 -28.58 16.66
N ASP A 371 -35.37 -28.85 17.88
CA ASP A 371 -34.58 -29.19 19.04
C ASP A 371 -33.84 -30.52 18.81
N GLY A 372 -32.51 -30.45 18.89
CA GLY A 372 -31.66 -31.65 18.95
C GLY A 372 -31.67 -32.25 20.36
N PRO A 373 -31.62 -33.59 20.49
CA PRO A 373 -31.76 -34.27 21.77
C PRO A 373 -30.55 -34.06 22.69
N ARG A 374 -30.85 -33.71 23.94
CA ARG A 374 -29.92 -33.77 25.07
C ARG A 374 -29.59 -35.23 25.35
N ASN A 375 -28.31 -35.55 25.33
CA ASN A 375 -27.78 -36.85 25.69
C ASN A 375 -27.54 -36.86 27.20
N ASP A 376 -28.54 -37.30 27.96
CA ASP A 376 -28.42 -37.64 29.38
C ASP A 376 -27.88 -39.07 29.49
N GLY A 377 -26.69 -39.20 30.07
CA GLY A 377 -26.06 -40.48 30.41
C GLY A 377 -25.45 -40.46 31.82
N PRO A 378 -25.39 -41.59 32.54
CA PRO A 378 -25.63 -41.63 33.97
C PRO A 378 -24.40 -41.58 34.89
N ARG A 379 -24.70 -41.23 36.14
CA ARG A 379 -23.89 -41.28 37.37
C ARG A 379 -23.17 -42.61 37.58
N GLY A 380 -22.04 -42.57 38.29
CA GLY A 380 -21.61 -43.71 39.12
C GLY A 380 -20.19 -43.67 39.69
N ASN A 381 -20.12 -43.59 41.03
CA ASN A 381 -19.07 -44.08 41.95
C ASN A 381 -17.82 -43.17 42.10
N GLY A 382 -17.54 -42.57 43.26
CA GLY A 382 -17.30 -43.23 44.55
C GLY A 382 -15.95 -43.94 44.47
N GLN A 383 -14.89 -43.59 45.20
CA GLN A 383 -14.72 -43.84 46.65
C GLN A 383 -13.27 -43.39 47.07
N PRO A 384 -12.71 -43.69 48.26
CA PRO A 384 -12.46 -42.70 49.32
C PRO A 384 -10.98 -42.56 49.76
N ARG A 385 -10.80 -41.69 50.77
CA ARG A 385 -9.67 -41.44 51.70
C ARG A 385 -9.02 -40.08 51.57
#